data_AF-A0A5C9AAC6-F1
#
_entry.id   AF-A0A5C9AAC6-F1
#
_cell.length_a   1.000
_cell.length_b   1.000
_cell.length_c   1.000
_cell.angle_alpha   90.00
_cell.angle_beta   90.00
_cell.angle_gamma   90.00
#
_symmetry.space_group_name_H-M   'P 1'
#
loop_
_entity.id
_entity.type
_entity.pdbx_description
1 polymer ?
#
loop_
_entity_poly.entity_id
_entity_poly.type
_entity_poly.pdbx_seq_one_letter_code
_entity_poly.pdbx_strand_id
1 'polypeptide(L)'
;LNRNCYYYRECPFFVARREIQEAEVVVANHALVMAAMESEAVLPDPKNLLLVLDEGHHLPDVARDALEMSAEITAPWYRLQLDLFTKLVATCMEQFRPKTIPPLAIPERLNAHCEELYELIASLNNILNLYMPAGQEAEHRFAMGELPDEVLEICQRLAKLTEMLRGLAELFLNDLSEKTGSHDIVRLHRLILQMNRAL
;
A
#
# COMPACT_ATOMS: atom_id res chain seq x y z
N LEU A 1 2.39 6.46 -16.76
CA LEU A 1 2.31 7.77 -16.08
C LEU A 1 2.84 8.95 -16.92
N ASN A 2 3.99 8.87 -17.58
CA ASN A 2 4.61 9.97 -18.38
C ASN A 2 3.84 10.53 -19.60
N ARG A 3 2.62 10.05 -19.90
CA ARG A 3 1.88 10.43 -21.13
C ARG A 3 0.47 10.96 -20.91
N ASN A 4 -0.02 10.98 -19.67
CA ASN A 4 -1.43 11.27 -19.41
C ASN A 4 -1.68 12.70 -18.89
N CYS A 5 -0.64 13.36 -18.35
CA CYS A 5 -0.74 14.72 -17.82
C CYS A 5 -0.14 15.74 -18.80
N TYR A 6 -0.96 16.68 -19.27
CA TYR A 6 -0.53 17.76 -20.18
C TYR A 6 0.57 18.65 -19.59
N TYR A 7 0.60 18.81 -18.26
CA TYR A 7 1.57 19.63 -17.53
C TYR A 7 2.81 18.88 -17.08
N TYR A 8 3.01 17.63 -17.52
CA TYR A 8 4.15 16.81 -17.07
C TYR A 8 5.50 17.50 -17.27
N ARG A 9 5.66 18.28 -18.34
CA ARG A 9 6.91 19.01 -18.63
C ARG A 9 7.18 20.17 -17.67
N GLU A 10 6.13 20.78 -17.12
CA GLU A 10 6.18 21.94 -16.22
C GLU A 10 5.92 21.55 -14.76
N CYS A 11 5.71 20.27 -14.48
CA CYS A 11 5.40 19.79 -13.14
C CYS A 11 6.59 20.04 -12.20
N PRO A 12 6.43 20.87 -11.14
CA PRO A 12 7.54 21.25 -10.27
C PRO A 12 8.29 20.06 -9.67
N PHE A 13 7.58 18.96 -9.36
CA PHE A 13 8.18 17.72 -8.87
C PHE A 13 9.16 17.10 -9.89
N PHE A 14 8.78 16.99 -11.15
CA PHE A 14 9.64 16.39 -12.19
C PHE A 14 10.75 17.32 -12.64
N VAL A 15 10.53 18.63 -12.57
CA VAL A 15 11.59 19.63 -12.81
C VAL A 15 12.67 19.50 -11.74
N ALA A 16 12.31 19.57 -10.45
CA ALA A 16 13.25 19.41 -9.34
C ALA A 16 13.98 18.06 -9.39
N ARG A 17 13.29 16.98 -9.77
CA ARG A 17 13.93 15.66 -9.92
C ARG A 17 14.96 15.61 -11.06
N ARG A 18 14.77 16.37 -12.14
CA ARG A 18 15.79 16.47 -13.21
C ARG A 18 16.96 17.32 -12.76
N GLU A 19 16.71 18.42 -12.05
CA GLU A 19 17.76 19.28 -11.50
C GLU A 19 18.69 18.52 -10.54
N ILE A 20 18.18 17.58 -9.74
CA ILE A 20 18.99 16.71 -8.87
C ILE A 20 20.07 15.93 -9.65
N GLN A 21 19.84 15.57 -10.91
CA GLN A 21 20.82 14.80 -11.70
C GLN A 21 22.06 15.62 -12.09
N GLU A 22 21.92 16.94 -12.21
CA GLU A 22 22.99 17.85 -12.63
C GLU A 22 23.52 18.69 -11.45
N ALA A 23 22.86 18.64 -10.29
CA ALA A 23 23.26 19.39 -9.10
C ALA A 23 24.52 18.81 -8.44
N GLU A 24 25.46 19.69 -8.09
CA GLU A 24 26.64 19.33 -7.29
C GLU A 24 26.32 19.20 -5.80
N VAL A 25 25.33 19.95 -5.32
CA VAL A 25 24.90 19.98 -3.92
C VAL A 25 23.38 19.88 -3.86
N VAL A 26 22.88 18.91 -3.10
CA VAL A 26 21.46 18.70 -2.87
C VAL A 26 21.18 18.83 -1.37
N VAL A 27 20.23 19.71 -1.02
CA VAL A 27 19.74 19.84 0.36
C VAL A 27 18.46 19.04 0.49
N ALA A 28 18.51 17.99 1.32
CA ALA A 28 17.39 17.09 1.59
C ALA A 28 17.17 16.94 3.09
N ASN A 29 15.95 16.62 3.50
CA ASN A 29 15.67 16.26 4.88
C ASN A 29 16.00 14.78 5.15
N HIS A 30 16.14 14.42 6.43
CA HIS A 30 16.44 13.05 6.85
C HIS A 30 15.44 12.03 6.33
N ALA A 31 14.13 12.35 6.32
CA ALA A 31 13.09 11.45 5.83
C ALA A 31 13.28 11.08 4.35
N LEU A 32 13.60 12.07 3.50
CA LEU A 32 13.86 11.84 2.08
C LEU A 32 15.14 11.03 1.86
N VAL A 33 16.19 11.29 2.66
CA VAL A 33 17.43 10.53 2.59
C VAL A 33 17.17 9.07 2.96
N MET A 34 16.47 8.80 4.06
CA MET A 34 16.12 7.43 4.48
C MET A 34 15.28 6.70 3.41
N ALA A 35 14.24 7.34 2.88
CA ALA A 35 13.41 6.77 1.83
C ALA A 35 14.18 6.51 0.51
N ALA A 36 15.17 7.36 0.20
CA ALA A 36 16.04 7.18 -0.97
C ALA A 36 17.10 6.09 -0.78
N MET A 37 17.44 5.74 0.46
CA MET A 37 18.27 4.56 0.73
C MET A 37 17.48 3.26 0.63
N GLU A 38 16.18 3.27 0.95
CA GLU A 38 15.29 2.12 0.75
C GLU A 38 14.86 1.94 -0.72
N SER A 39 14.68 3.05 -1.43
CA SER A 39 14.31 3.08 -2.85
C SER A 39 15.36 3.83 -3.66
N GLU A 40 16.04 3.14 -4.58
CA GLU A 40 17.10 3.70 -5.47
C GLU A 40 16.62 4.77 -6.47
N ALA A 41 15.51 5.46 -6.19
CA ALA A 41 14.78 6.23 -7.17
C ALA A 41 15.18 7.73 -7.19
N VAL A 42 15.52 8.32 -6.04
CA VAL A 42 15.57 9.78 -5.90
C VAL A 42 16.98 10.35 -5.87
N LEU A 43 17.88 9.73 -5.12
CA LEU A 43 19.26 10.18 -4.99
C LEU A 43 20.20 9.35 -5.89
N PRO A 44 21.36 9.90 -6.28
CA PRO A 44 22.42 9.14 -6.92
C PRO A 44 22.84 7.90 -6.11
N ASP A 45 23.53 6.97 -6.75
CA ASP A 45 24.08 5.78 -6.10
C ASP A 45 24.86 6.17 -4.82
N PRO A 46 24.56 5.57 -3.64
CA PRO A 46 25.21 5.89 -2.39
C PRO A 46 26.74 5.90 -2.44
N LYS A 47 27.35 5.07 -3.30
CA LYS A 47 28.82 5.01 -3.45
C LYS A 47 29.43 6.28 -4.07
N ASN A 48 28.61 7.10 -4.71
CA ASN A 48 28.99 8.35 -5.39
C ASN A 48 28.54 9.59 -4.61
N LEU A 49 28.09 9.45 -3.35
CA LEU A 49 27.58 10.55 -2.54
C LEU A 49 28.52 10.92 -1.40
N LEU A 50 28.68 12.22 -1.20
CA LEU A 50 29.17 12.78 0.06
C LEU A 50 27.96 13.23 0.88
N LEU A 51 27.64 12.48 1.93
CA LEU A 51 26.47 12.74 2.78
C LEU A 51 26.90 13.51 4.04
N VAL A 52 26.37 14.72 4.20
CA VAL A 52 26.49 15.51 5.44
C VAL A 52 25.15 15.49 6.15
N LEU A 53 25.11 14.92 7.35
CA LEU A 53 23.92 14.87 8.19
C LEU A 53 23.99 16.01 9.21
N ASP A 54 23.32 17.11 8.90
CA ASP A 54 23.13 18.21 9.84
C ASP A 54 22.08 17.83 10.88
N GLU A 55 22.25 18.26 12.13
CA GLU A 55 21.38 17.88 13.25
C GLU A 55 21.14 16.36 13.39
N GLY A 56 22.19 15.57 13.18
CA GLY A 56 22.14 14.10 13.19
C GLY A 56 21.64 13.44 14.49
N HIS A 57 21.42 14.22 15.55
CA HIS A 57 20.77 13.75 16.76
C HIS A 57 19.30 13.34 16.55
N HIS A 58 18.64 13.82 15.50
CA HIS A 58 17.29 13.39 15.10
C HIS A 58 17.26 12.10 14.27
N LEU A 59 18.41 11.64 13.78
CA LEU A 59 18.49 10.49 12.87
C LEU A 59 17.88 9.20 13.46
N PRO A 60 18.08 8.85 14.74
CA PRO A 60 17.48 7.65 15.33
C PRO A 60 15.95 7.70 15.33
N ASP A 61 15.36 8.87 15.57
CA ASP A 61 13.91 9.03 15.58
C ASP A 61 13.36 8.89 14.16
N VAL A 62 13.99 9.54 13.18
CA VAL A 62 13.58 9.42 11.76
C VAL A 62 13.71 7.99 11.24
N ALA A 63 14.76 7.28 11.64
CA ALA A 63 14.95 5.88 11.26
C ALA A 63 13.91 4.95 11.91
N ARG A 64 13.52 5.23 13.16
CA ARG A 64 12.47 4.49 13.87
C ARG A 64 11.10 4.74 13.25
N ASP A 65 10.75 5.98 12.95
CA ASP A 65 9.48 6.34 12.31
C ASP A 65 9.29 5.63 10.97
N ALA A 66 10.37 5.42 10.20
CA ALA A 66 10.32 4.68 8.94
C ALA A 66 9.99 3.18 9.11
N LEU A 67 10.26 2.62 10.30
CA LEU A 67 10.03 1.21 10.64
C LEU A 67 8.79 0.99 11.51
N GLU A 68 8.18 2.06 12.02
CA GLU A 68 6.94 2.00 12.79
C GLU A 68 5.74 1.93 11.83
N MET A 69 4.84 0.97 12.06
CA MET A 69 3.61 0.79 11.29
C MET A 69 2.42 0.64 12.24
N SER A 70 1.32 1.29 11.91
CA SER A 70 0.04 1.16 12.63
C SER A 70 -1.06 0.87 11.63
N ALA A 71 -1.94 -0.07 11.96
CA ALA A 71 -3.06 -0.44 11.11
C ALA A 71 -4.28 -0.80 11.97
N GLU A 72 -5.47 -0.44 11.49
CA GLU A 72 -6.71 -0.93 12.06
C GLU A 72 -6.95 -2.37 11.60
N ILE A 73 -7.13 -3.28 12.56
CA ILE A 73 -7.34 -4.71 12.27
C ILE A 73 -8.69 -5.21 12.79
N THR A 74 -9.60 -4.31 13.18
CA THR A 74 -10.89 -4.70 13.75
C THR A 74 -11.71 -5.49 12.72
N ALA A 75 -12.33 -6.59 13.15
CA ALA A 75 -13.07 -7.46 12.23
C ALA A 75 -14.17 -6.74 11.42
N PRO A 76 -14.98 -5.83 12.01
CA PRO A 76 -15.99 -5.09 11.24
C PRO A 76 -15.39 -4.17 10.18
N TRP A 77 -14.31 -3.46 10.52
CA TRP A 77 -13.62 -2.59 9.57
C TRP A 77 -13.01 -3.41 8.43
N TYR A 78 -12.35 -4.52 8.77
CA TYR A 78 -11.75 -5.41 7.78
C TYR A 78 -12.80 -6.01 6.83
N ARG A 79 -13.97 -6.40 7.35
CA ARG A 79 -15.09 -6.88 6.54
C ARG A 79 -15.53 -5.83 5.52
N LEU A 80 -15.72 -4.59 5.97
CA LEU A 80 -16.08 -3.49 5.09
C LEU A 80 -15.06 -3.33 3.95
N GLN A 81 -13.76 -3.35 4.26
CA GLN A 81 -12.71 -3.24 3.23
C GLN A 81 -12.75 -4.38 2.21
N LEU A 82 -12.98 -5.62 2.64
CA LEU A 82 -13.12 -6.77 1.75
C LEU A 82 -14.38 -6.68 0.86
N ASP A 83 -15.50 -6.23 1.41
CA ASP A 83 -16.75 -6.03 0.66
C ASP A 83 -16.58 -4.94 -0.41
N LEU A 84 -15.92 -3.83 -0.06
CA LEU A 84 -15.59 -2.75 -0.98
C LEU A 84 -14.64 -3.23 -2.08
N PHE A 85 -13.58 -3.96 -1.73
CA PHE A 85 -12.65 -4.55 -2.68
C PHE A 85 -13.36 -5.48 -3.67
N THR A 86 -14.22 -6.37 -3.17
CA THR A 86 -15.00 -7.30 -4.00
C THR A 86 -15.91 -6.56 -4.98
N LYS A 87 -16.57 -5.48 -4.55
CA LYS A 87 -17.37 -4.61 -5.44
C LYS A 87 -16.53 -3.92 -6.51
N LEU A 88 -15.32 -3.46 -6.16
CA LEU A 88 -14.40 -2.85 -7.13
C LEU A 88 -13.97 -3.86 -8.19
N VAL A 89 -13.62 -5.09 -7.79
CA VAL A 89 -13.26 -6.17 -8.71
C VAL A 89 -14.43 -6.49 -9.65
N ALA A 90 -15.65 -6.62 -9.12
CA ALA A 90 -16.85 -6.84 -9.94
C ALA A 90 -17.06 -5.72 -10.97
N THR A 91 -16.94 -4.46 -10.54
CA THR A 91 -17.06 -3.28 -11.42
C THR A 91 -16.01 -3.30 -12.53
N CYS A 92 -14.75 -3.59 -12.20
CA CYS A 92 -13.66 -3.72 -13.17
C CYS A 92 -13.92 -4.86 -14.16
N MET A 93 -14.42 -6.00 -13.68
CA MET A 93 -14.74 -7.16 -14.53
C MET A 93 -15.89 -6.90 -15.50
N GLU A 94 -16.89 -6.12 -15.09
CA GLU A 94 -18.04 -5.76 -15.93
C GLU A 94 -17.69 -4.67 -16.96
N GLN A 95 -17.02 -3.61 -16.53
CA GLN A 95 -16.80 -2.40 -17.35
C GLN A 95 -15.49 -2.44 -18.13
N PHE A 96 -14.48 -3.13 -17.60
CA PHE A 96 -13.11 -3.14 -18.11
C PHE A 96 -12.54 -4.55 -18.13
N ARG A 97 -13.32 -5.52 -18.61
CA ARG A 97 -12.93 -6.93 -18.61
C ARG A 97 -11.49 -7.14 -19.13
N PRO A 98 -10.57 -7.72 -18.34
CA PRO A 98 -9.20 -7.97 -18.79
C PRO A 98 -9.18 -9.06 -19.85
N LYS A 99 -8.17 -9.04 -20.73
CA LYS A 99 -8.00 -10.06 -21.79
C LYS A 99 -7.85 -11.46 -21.21
N THR A 100 -7.10 -11.57 -20.12
CA THR A 100 -6.91 -12.81 -19.36
C THR A 100 -7.53 -12.60 -17.99
N ILE A 101 -8.52 -13.43 -17.66
CA ILE A 101 -9.24 -13.31 -16.38
C ILE A 101 -8.36 -13.93 -15.29
N PRO A 102 -7.97 -13.16 -14.26
CA PRO A 102 -7.24 -13.71 -13.12
C PRO A 102 -8.10 -14.76 -12.41
N PRO A 103 -7.55 -15.93 -12.03
CA PRO A 103 -8.31 -16.97 -11.36
C PRO A 103 -9.01 -16.50 -10.07
N LEU A 104 -8.39 -15.57 -9.35
CA LEU A 104 -8.94 -14.98 -8.11
C LEU A 104 -10.02 -13.93 -8.38
N ALA A 105 -10.15 -13.41 -9.61
CA ALA A 105 -11.22 -12.47 -9.97
C ALA A 105 -12.58 -13.15 -10.18
N ILE A 106 -12.61 -14.49 -10.19
CA ILE A 106 -13.84 -15.27 -10.30
C ILE A 106 -14.65 -15.07 -9.00
N PRO A 107 -15.93 -14.63 -9.05
CA PRO A 107 -16.69 -14.24 -7.86
C PRO A 107 -16.71 -15.29 -6.75
N GLU A 108 -16.92 -16.56 -7.08
CA GLU A 108 -16.97 -17.63 -6.09
C GLU A 108 -15.63 -17.83 -5.38
N ARG A 109 -14.51 -17.69 -6.11
CA ARG A 109 -13.16 -17.81 -5.56
C ARG A 109 -12.77 -16.59 -4.74
N LEU A 110 -13.13 -15.40 -5.21
CA LEU A 110 -12.88 -14.16 -4.48
C LEU A 110 -13.64 -14.15 -3.16
N ASN A 111 -14.92 -14.51 -3.19
CA ASN A 111 -15.75 -14.58 -1.99
C ASN A 111 -15.19 -15.59 -0.99
N ALA A 112 -14.85 -16.81 -1.42
CA ALA A 112 -14.23 -17.80 -0.54
C ALA A 112 -12.91 -17.31 0.08
N HIS A 113 -12.08 -16.61 -0.71
CA HIS A 113 -10.82 -16.02 -0.24
C HIS A 113 -11.05 -14.91 0.79
N CYS A 114 -12.04 -14.05 0.56
CA CYS A 114 -12.43 -12.98 1.49
C CYS A 114 -13.04 -13.54 2.79
N GLU A 115 -13.83 -14.60 2.72
CA GLU A 115 -14.36 -15.26 3.93
C GLU A 115 -13.23 -15.89 4.76
N GLU A 116 -12.27 -16.58 4.15
CA GLU A 116 -11.11 -17.13 4.87
C GLU A 116 -10.29 -16.02 5.56
N LEU A 117 -10.04 -14.91 4.85
CA LEU A 117 -9.38 -13.74 5.44
C LEU A 117 -10.14 -13.19 6.65
N TYR A 118 -11.46 -13.09 6.54
CA TYR A 118 -12.31 -12.58 7.61
C TYR A 118 -12.30 -13.51 8.83
N GLU A 119 -12.40 -14.82 8.64
CA GLU A 119 -12.33 -15.80 9.73
C GLU A 119 -10.99 -15.72 10.49
N LEU A 120 -9.88 -15.58 9.77
CA LEU A 120 -8.55 -15.42 10.36
C LEU A 120 -8.41 -14.10 11.13
N ILE A 121 -8.93 -13.00 10.60
CA ILE A 121 -8.94 -11.70 11.31
C ILE A 121 -9.83 -11.78 12.56
N ALA A 122 -11.01 -12.40 12.48
CA ALA A 122 -11.88 -12.57 13.63
C ALA A 122 -11.21 -13.42 14.72
N SER A 123 -10.54 -14.51 14.34
CA SER A 123 -9.75 -15.34 15.26
C SER A 123 -8.61 -14.54 15.91
N LEU A 124 -7.84 -13.81 15.09
CA LEU A 124 -6.76 -12.95 15.58
C LEU A 124 -7.26 -11.92 16.59
N ASN A 125 -8.36 -11.22 16.28
CA ASN A 125 -8.95 -10.24 17.20
C ASN A 125 -9.39 -10.88 18.52
N ASN A 126 -9.97 -12.09 18.47
CA ASN A 126 -10.36 -12.80 19.68
C ASN A 126 -9.15 -13.11 20.56
N ILE A 127 -8.04 -13.57 19.98
CA ILE A 127 -6.79 -13.84 20.72
C ILE A 127 -6.21 -12.54 21.29
N LEU A 128 -6.08 -11.50 20.46
CA LEU A 128 -5.49 -10.22 20.87
C LEU A 128 -6.30 -9.55 21.99
N ASN A 129 -7.63 -9.65 21.96
CA ASN A 129 -8.50 -9.13 23.01
C ASN A 129 -8.24 -9.76 24.39
N LEU A 130 -7.69 -10.98 24.47
CA LEU A 130 -7.31 -11.61 25.74
C LEU A 130 -6.08 -10.93 26.38
N TYR A 131 -5.24 -10.29 25.57
CA TYR A 131 -4.06 -9.55 26.05
C TYR A 131 -4.38 -8.11 26.46
N MET A 132 -5.50 -7.57 25.99
CA MET A 132 -5.87 -6.18 26.21
C MET A 132 -6.29 -5.95 27.68
N PRO A 133 -5.64 -5.01 28.39
CA PRO A 133 -6.07 -4.60 29.72
C PRO A 133 -7.51 -4.05 29.72
N ALA A 134 -8.19 -4.14 30.86
CA ALA A 134 -9.50 -3.50 31.04
C ALA A 134 -9.33 -1.97 31.10
N GLY A 135 -9.82 -1.24 30.10
CA GLY A 135 -9.76 0.23 30.01
C GLY A 135 -10.18 0.75 28.63
N GLN A 136 -10.49 2.05 28.52
CA GLN A 136 -10.89 2.68 27.24
C GLN A 136 -9.71 2.91 26.27
N GLU A 137 -8.50 3.07 26.79
CA GLU A 137 -7.26 3.24 26.01
C GLU A 137 -6.20 2.28 26.56
N ALA A 138 -6.46 1.00 26.40
CA ALA A 138 -5.55 -0.04 26.85
C ALA A 138 -4.53 -0.34 25.74
N GLU A 139 -3.25 -0.38 26.08
CA GLU A 139 -2.18 -0.86 25.20
C GLU A 139 -1.58 -2.12 25.79
N HIS A 140 -1.31 -3.12 24.93
CA HIS A 140 -0.50 -4.27 25.27
C HIS A 140 0.76 -4.29 24.42
N ARG A 141 1.93 -4.44 25.04
CA ARG A 141 3.21 -4.55 24.36
C ARG A 141 3.82 -5.92 24.65
N PHE A 142 4.05 -6.69 23.60
CA PHE A 142 4.74 -7.98 23.71
C PHE A 142 6.21 -7.76 24.10
N ALA A 143 6.71 -8.56 25.03
CA ALA A 143 8.10 -8.49 25.45
C ALA A 143 9.01 -8.75 24.24
N MET A 144 9.95 -7.84 23.99
CA MET A 144 10.87 -7.89 22.84
C MET A 144 10.18 -7.95 21.46
N GLY A 145 8.88 -7.68 21.37
CA GLY A 145 8.11 -7.84 20.13
C GLY A 145 7.84 -9.30 19.73
N GLU A 146 8.06 -10.25 20.64
CA GLU A 146 7.83 -11.68 20.38
C GLU A 146 6.33 -12.00 20.45
N LEU A 147 5.74 -12.35 19.30
CA LEU A 147 4.37 -12.79 19.21
C LEU A 147 4.24 -14.28 19.59
N PRO A 148 3.15 -14.70 20.26
CA PRO A 148 2.86 -16.11 20.47
C PRO A 148 2.81 -16.89 19.15
N ASP A 149 3.24 -18.15 19.16
CA ASP A 149 3.30 -19.00 17.95
C ASP A 149 1.96 -19.05 17.19
N GLU A 150 0.84 -19.18 17.91
CA GLU A 150 -0.50 -19.20 17.32
C GLU A 150 -0.84 -17.89 16.58
N VAL A 151 -0.46 -16.73 17.15
CA VAL A 151 -0.65 -15.43 16.51
C VAL A 151 0.23 -15.33 15.27
N LEU A 152 1.48 -15.78 15.36
CA LEU A 152 2.42 -15.76 14.25
C LEU A 152 1.93 -16.61 13.06
N GLU A 153 1.41 -17.80 13.31
CA GLU A 153 0.84 -18.67 12.28
C GLU A 153 -0.34 -18.02 11.54
N ILE A 154 -1.26 -17.40 12.29
CA ILE A 154 -2.39 -16.65 11.71
C ILE A 154 -1.88 -15.48 10.87
N CYS A 155 -0.94 -14.68 11.39
CA CYS A 155 -0.33 -13.56 10.66
C CYS A 155 0.36 -14.01 9.37
N GLN A 156 1.06 -15.14 9.36
CA GLN A 156 1.69 -15.69 8.15
C GLN A 156 0.66 -16.11 7.10
N ARG A 157 -0.47 -16.68 7.52
CA ARG A 157 -1.56 -17.02 6.59
C ARG A 157 -2.22 -15.76 6.03
N LEU A 158 -2.53 -14.79 6.89
CA LEU A 158 -3.06 -13.49 6.50
C LEU A 158 -2.15 -12.77 5.51
N ALA A 159 -0.83 -12.77 5.74
CA ALA A 159 0.14 -12.17 4.83
C ALA A 159 0.07 -12.79 3.43
N LYS A 160 0.01 -14.12 3.33
CA LYS A 160 -0.13 -14.81 2.03
C LYS A 160 -1.43 -14.46 1.31
N LEU A 161 -2.55 -14.43 2.04
CA LEU A 161 -3.86 -14.14 1.45
C LEU A 161 -3.99 -12.67 1.02
N THR A 162 -3.46 -11.74 1.81
CA THR A 162 -3.44 -10.31 1.46
C THR A 162 -2.49 -10.01 0.30
N GLU A 163 -1.36 -10.68 0.22
CA GLU A 163 -0.44 -10.62 -0.93
C GLU A 163 -1.14 -11.02 -2.24
N MET A 164 -1.98 -12.05 -2.21
CA MET A 164 -2.77 -12.46 -3.37
C MET A 164 -3.80 -11.39 -3.80
N LEU A 165 -4.45 -10.72 -2.84
CA LEU A 165 -5.34 -9.59 -3.14
C LEU A 165 -4.57 -8.39 -3.71
N ARG A 166 -3.38 -8.10 -3.16
CA ARG A 166 -2.49 -7.06 -3.68
C ARG A 166 -2.10 -7.34 -5.13
N GLY A 167 -1.65 -8.56 -5.43
CA GLY A 167 -1.32 -8.97 -6.79
C GLY A 167 -2.52 -8.84 -7.74
N LEU A 168 -3.74 -9.18 -7.29
CA LEU A 168 -4.95 -8.97 -8.08
C LEU A 168 -5.21 -7.48 -8.35
N ALA A 169 -5.05 -6.62 -7.35
CA ALA A 169 -5.21 -5.18 -7.49
C ALA A 169 -4.20 -4.58 -8.48
N GLU A 170 -2.92 -4.98 -8.37
CA GLU A 170 -1.85 -4.56 -9.29
C GLU A 170 -2.14 -4.98 -10.74
N LEU A 171 -2.64 -6.21 -10.95
CA LEU A 171 -3.05 -6.68 -12.28
C LEU A 171 -4.14 -5.78 -12.88
N PHE A 172 -5.16 -5.43 -12.10
CA PHE A 172 -6.21 -4.50 -12.56
C PHE A 172 -5.69 -3.10 -12.81
N LEU A 173 -4.84 -2.56 -11.93
CA LEU A 173 -4.23 -1.24 -12.12
C LEU A 173 -3.39 -1.18 -13.40
N ASN A 174 -2.62 -2.23 -13.69
CA ASN A 174 -1.82 -2.33 -14.90
C ASN A 174 -2.70 -2.43 -16.16
N ASP A 175 -3.71 -3.31 -16.18
CA ASP A 175 -4.64 -3.47 -17.31
C ASP A 175 -5.44 -2.19 -17.58
N LEU A 176 -5.93 -1.53 -16.52
CA LEU A 176 -6.61 -0.23 -16.64
C LEU A 176 -5.67 0.85 -17.17
N SER A 177 -4.43 0.92 -16.68
CA SER A 177 -3.42 1.86 -17.17
C SER A 177 -3.14 1.67 -18.66
N GLU A 178 -3.04 0.44 -19.16
CA GLU A 178 -2.93 0.18 -20.61
C GLU A 178 -4.17 0.64 -21.37
N LYS A 179 -5.37 0.42 -20.81
CA LYS A 179 -6.65 0.84 -21.41
C LYS A 179 -6.83 2.35 -21.44
N THR A 180 -6.24 3.12 -20.52
CA THR A 180 -6.25 4.60 -20.57
C THR A 180 -5.60 5.18 -21.82
N GLY A 181 -4.74 4.42 -22.52
CA GLY A 181 -4.17 4.83 -23.80
C GLY A 181 -5.04 4.53 -25.03
N SER A 182 -6.14 3.79 -24.88
CA SER A 182 -6.96 3.26 -25.99
C SER A 182 -8.46 3.58 -25.89
N HIS A 183 -8.98 3.90 -24.70
CA HIS A 183 -10.38 4.22 -24.46
C HIS A 183 -10.57 5.72 -24.21
N ASP A 184 -11.79 6.23 -24.40
CA ASP A 184 -12.13 7.62 -24.10
C ASP A 184 -11.82 7.94 -22.63
N ILE A 185 -10.77 8.75 -22.45
CA ILE A 185 -10.23 9.17 -21.15
C ILE A 185 -11.33 9.76 -20.27
N VAL A 186 -12.33 10.45 -20.85
CA VAL A 186 -13.41 11.09 -20.07
C VAL A 186 -14.32 10.04 -19.43
N ARG A 187 -14.65 8.96 -20.16
CA ARG A 187 -15.49 7.87 -19.63
C ARG A 187 -14.76 7.08 -18.55
N LEU A 188 -13.48 6.81 -18.76
CA LEU A 188 -12.64 6.08 -17.82
C LEU A 188 -12.40 6.90 -16.54
N HIS A 189 -12.10 8.19 -16.67
CA HIS A 189 -11.90 9.08 -15.53
C HIS A 189 -13.21 9.33 -14.76
N ARG A 190 -14.36 9.43 -15.44
CA ARG A 190 -15.67 9.55 -14.78
C ARG A 190 -16.02 8.29 -13.97
N LEU A 191 -15.70 7.11 -14.49
CA LEU A 191 -15.92 5.84 -13.77
C LEU A 191 -14.96 5.68 -12.59
N ILE A 192 -13.67 6.04 -12.74
CA ILE A 192 -12.71 6.09 -11.62
C ILE A 192 -13.21 7.05 -10.52
N LEU A 193 -13.69 8.25 -10.90
CA LEU A 193 -14.25 9.20 -9.95
C LEU A 193 -15.51 8.69 -9.25
N GLN A 194 -16.34 7.88 -9.94
CA GLN A 194 -17.51 7.24 -9.33
C GLN A 194 -17.10 6.11 -8.37
N MET A 195 -16.11 5.29 -8.74
CA MET A 195 -15.57 4.25 -7.87
C MET A 195 -14.98 4.85 -6.59
N ASN A 196 -14.22 5.95 -6.70
CA ASN A 196 -13.66 6.66 -5.55
C ASN A 196 -14.70 7.36 -4.66
N ARG A 197 -15.92 7.59 -5.15
CA ARG A 197 -17.03 8.21 -4.38
C ARG A 197 -18.00 7.19 -3.78
N ALA A 198 -17.95 5.94 -4.24
CA ALA A 198 -18.80 4.84 -3.77
C ALA A 198 -18.13 3.98 -2.69
N LEU A 199 -16.81 4.18 -2.49
CA LEU A 199 -16.03 3.77 -1.32
C LEU A 199 -16.22 4.78 -0.19
#